data_AF-A0A930HNN9-F1
#
_entry.id   AF-A0A930HNN9-F1
#
_cell.length_a   1.000
_cell.length_b   1.000
_cell.length_c   1.000
_cell.angle_alpha   90.00
_cell.angle_beta   90.00
_cell.angle_gamma   90.00
#
_symmetry.space_group_name_H-M   'P 1'
#
loop_
_entity.id
_entity.type
_entity.pdbx_description
1 polymer ?
#
loop_
_entity_poly.entity_id
_entity_poly.type
_entity_poly.pdbx_seq_one_letter_code
_entity_poly.pdbx_strand_id
1 'polypeptide(L)'
;MDKWKNIKSNNDLDKIDLFFTGNKFEHLYISKVKNYNVIDSIRIFNEEVQYFVVKNKPQFIKEVIREISLCDDCIKIDTESNSFNYKLDVNNNVLSFLHSAFKLIELPK
;
A
#
# COMPACT_ATOMS: atom_id res chain seq x y z
N MET A 1 1.58 -10.01 25.07
CA MET A 1 1.73 -8.63 24.53
C MET A 1 1.13 -8.62 23.15
N ASP A 2 0.00 -7.95 23.01
CA ASP A 2 -0.86 -8.02 21.81
C ASP A 2 -0.22 -7.37 20.58
N LYS A 3 -0.13 -8.16 19.49
CA LYS A 3 0.47 -7.78 18.20
C LYS A 3 -0.39 -6.80 17.37
N TRP A 4 -1.44 -6.18 17.93
CA TRP A 4 -2.48 -5.47 17.17
C TRP A 4 -2.50 -3.94 17.37
N LYS A 5 -1.43 -3.35 17.92
CA LYS A 5 -1.41 -1.95 18.39
C LYS A 5 -1.52 -0.84 17.32
N ASN A 6 -1.58 -1.13 16.02
CA ASN A 6 -1.49 -0.12 14.95
C ASN A 6 -2.70 -0.06 14.00
N ILE A 7 -3.90 -0.48 14.41
CA ILE A 7 -5.10 -0.35 13.57
C ILE A 7 -6.05 0.65 14.21
N LYS A 8 -6.00 1.91 13.75
CA LYS A 8 -6.97 2.94 14.13
C LYS A 8 -7.97 3.06 12.98
N SER A 9 -9.07 2.31 13.07
CA SER A 9 -10.21 2.48 12.16
C SER A 9 -10.70 3.92 12.30
N ASN A 10 -10.74 4.63 11.18
CA ASN A 10 -11.49 5.87 11.03
C ASN A 10 -12.62 5.53 10.06
N ASN A 11 -13.84 5.98 10.30
CA ASN A 11 -14.97 5.72 9.39
C ASN A 11 -14.84 6.44 8.02
N ASP A 12 -13.67 7.02 7.75
CA ASP A 12 -13.34 7.73 6.53
C ASP A 12 -12.68 6.76 5.57
N LEU A 13 -13.19 6.68 4.34
CA LEU A 13 -12.62 5.83 3.28
C LEU A 13 -11.21 6.32 2.90
N ASP A 14 -10.33 5.38 2.54
CA ASP A 14 -9.00 5.70 2.06
C ASP A 14 -9.06 6.45 0.73
N LYS A 15 -8.22 7.49 0.59
CA LYS A 15 -7.95 8.11 -0.72
C LYS A 15 -6.92 7.27 -1.47
N ILE A 16 -7.22 6.92 -2.72
CA ILE A 16 -6.36 6.12 -3.59
C ILE A 16 -6.08 6.90 -4.88
N ASP A 17 -4.80 7.09 -5.19
CA ASP A 17 -4.33 7.56 -6.50
C ASP A 17 -3.55 6.41 -7.16
N LEU A 18 -4.01 5.94 -8.33
CA LEU A 18 -3.44 4.80 -9.03
C LEU A 18 -3.10 5.18 -10.48
N PHE A 19 -1.89 4.87 -10.92
CA PHE A 19 -1.33 5.26 -12.21
C PHE A 19 -0.77 4.05 -12.95
N PHE A 20 -1.14 3.95 -14.22
CA PHE A 20 -0.64 2.96 -15.15
C PHE A 20 -0.10 3.66 -16.40
N THR A 21 0.98 3.11 -16.96
CA THR A 21 1.46 3.44 -18.30
C THR A 21 1.39 2.18 -19.16
N GLY A 22 0.47 2.18 -20.13
CA GLY A 22 0.13 0.97 -20.87
C GLY A 22 -0.43 -0.10 -19.94
N ASN A 23 0.21 -1.26 -19.91
CA ASN A 23 -0.14 -2.39 -19.03
C ASN A 23 0.70 -2.45 -17.74
N LYS A 24 1.56 -1.47 -17.48
CA LYS A 24 2.45 -1.46 -16.34
C LYS A 24 1.88 -0.64 -15.20
N PHE A 25 1.88 -1.23 -14.00
CA PHE A 25 1.61 -0.51 -12.76
C PHE A 25 2.80 0.39 -12.45
N GLU A 26 2.60 1.71 -12.45
CA GLU A 26 3.69 2.65 -12.16
C GLU A 26 3.67 3.13 -10.73
N HIS A 27 2.48 3.48 -10.23
CA HIS A 27 2.36 4.16 -8.96
C HIS A 27 1.00 3.91 -8.31
N LEU A 28 1.02 3.60 -7.03
CA LEU A 28 -0.13 3.55 -6.13
C LEU A 28 0.18 4.37 -4.90
N TYR A 29 -0.67 5.34 -4.62
CA TYR A 29 -0.64 6.10 -3.38
C TYR A 29 -1.95 5.91 -2.64
N ILE A 30 -1.85 5.48 -1.38
CA ILE A 30 -3.00 5.28 -0.50
C ILE A 30 -2.79 6.12 0.74
N SER A 31 -3.79 6.93 1.09
CA SER A 31 -3.72 7.80 2.27
C SER A 31 -4.99 7.73 3.11
N LYS A 32 -4.77 7.59 4.41
CA LYS A 32 -5.77 7.76 5.46
C LYS A 32 -5.87 9.24 5.77
N VAL A 33 -7.03 9.83 5.52
CA VAL A 33 -7.30 11.24 5.79
C VAL A 33 -8.22 11.34 7.00
N LYS A 34 -7.93 12.29 7.88
CA LYS A 34 -8.81 12.67 8.99
C LYS A 34 -8.81 14.19 9.12
N ASN A 35 -9.99 14.79 9.15
CA ASN A 35 -10.14 16.26 9.23
C ASN A 35 -9.26 16.98 8.18
N TYR A 36 -9.32 16.55 6.92
CA TYR A 36 -8.52 17.09 5.80
C TYR A 36 -7.00 16.91 5.93
N ASN A 37 -6.50 16.15 6.92
CA ASN A 37 -5.08 15.90 7.12
C ASN A 37 -4.75 14.43 6.86
N VAL A 38 -3.65 14.16 6.14
CA VAL A 38 -3.13 12.80 5.97
C VAL A 38 -2.53 12.33 7.30
N ILE A 39 -3.09 11.28 7.87
CA ILE A 39 -2.64 10.70 9.14
C ILE A 39 -1.78 9.47 8.96
N ASP A 40 -1.90 8.76 7.85
CA ASP A 40 -1.04 7.65 7.46
C ASP A 40 -1.12 7.45 5.93
N SER A 41 -0.05 6.98 5.31
CA SER A 41 -0.05 6.70 3.88
C SER A 41 1.01 5.70 3.47
N ILE A 42 0.72 4.94 2.42
CA ILE A 42 1.70 4.13 1.70
C ILE A 42 1.78 4.62 0.26
N ARG A 43 2.98 4.61 -0.29
CA ARG A 43 3.24 4.86 -1.70
C ARG A 43 4.02 3.68 -2.24
N ILE A 44 3.53 3.02 -3.28
CA ILE A 44 4.23 1.98 -4.02
C ILE A 44 4.49 2.51 -5.41
N PHE A 45 5.72 2.45 -5.90
CA PHE A 45 6.04 2.92 -7.23
C PHE A 45 7.18 2.12 -7.85
N ASN A 46 7.18 2.06 -9.17
CA ASN A 46 8.27 1.50 -9.95
C ASN A 46 9.29 2.60 -10.27
N GLU A 47 10.57 2.36 -9.96
CA GLU A 47 11.71 3.11 -10.47
C GLU A 47 12.54 2.13 -11.33
N GLU A 48 12.52 2.35 -12.64
CA GLU A 48 13.20 1.55 -13.67
C GLU A 48 12.79 0.07 -13.73
N VAL A 49 13.29 -0.74 -12.79
CA VAL A 49 13.14 -2.21 -12.75
C VAL A 49 12.78 -2.73 -11.36
N GLN A 50 12.62 -1.84 -10.38
CA GLN A 50 12.34 -2.22 -9.00
C GLN A 50 11.14 -1.44 -8.45
N TYR A 51 10.37 -2.14 -7.63
CA TYR A 51 9.30 -1.50 -6.87
C TYR A 51 9.83 -1.05 -5.51
N PHE A 52 9.49 0.17 -5.16
CA PHE A 52 9.78 0.77 -3.87
C PHE A 52 8.49 0.99 -3.11
N VAL A 53 8.60 0.92 -1.78
CA VAL A 53 7.57 1.41 -0.88
C VAL A 53 8.09 2.62 -0.11
N VAL A 54 7.24 3.63 0.01
CA VAL A 54 7.40 4.72 0.97
C VAL A 54 6.25 4.66 1.97
N LYS A 55 6.57 4.55 3.26
CA LYS A 55 5.59 4.53 4.35
C LYS A 55 5.87 5.69 5.28
N ASN A 56 4.84 6.49 5.59
CA ASN A 56 5.01 7.71 6.40
C ASN A 56 4.89 7.49 7.93
N LYS A 57 4.38 6.34 8.38
CA LYS A 57 4.26 5.99 9.81
C LYS A 57 4.48 4.49 10.07
N PRO A 58 5.03 4.10 11.24
CA PRO A 58 5.40 4.95 12.37
C PRO A 58 6.66 5.80 12.15
N GLN A 59 7.51 5.42 11.18
CA GLN A 59 8.66 6.19 10.73
C GLN A 59 8.63 6.29 9.21
N PHE A 60 9.19 7.37 8.66
CA PHE A 60 9.39 7.50 7.22
C PHE A 60 10.43 6.47 6.77
N ILE A 61 10.04 5.57 5.87
CA ILE A 61 10.93 4.60 5.25
C ILE A 61 10.76 4.65 3.74
N LYS A 62 11.87 4.55 2.98
CA LYS A 62 11.89 4.22 1.54
C LYS A 62 12.71 2.94 1.39
N GLU A 63 12.09 1.85 0.95
CA GLU A 63 12.76 0.56 0.80
C GLU A 63 12.33 -0.17 -0.47
N VAL A 64 13.21 -1.02 -0.98
CA VAL A 64 12.93 -1.92 -2.10
C VAL A 64 11.98 -3.01 -1.61
N ILE A 65 10.91 -3.25 -2.37
CA ILE A 65 9.94 -4.31 -2.11
C ILE A 65 10.55 -5.65 -2.56
N ARG A 66 10.57 -6.61 -1.64
CA ARG A 66 10.98 -8.01 -1.92
C ARG A 66 9.77 -8.91 -2.12
N GLU A 67 8.72 -8.70 -1.35
CA GLU A 67 7.42 -9.35 -1.55
C GLU A 67 6.28 -8.36 -1.30
N ILE A 68 5.22 -8.47 -2.10
CA ILE A 68 3.98 -7.73 -1.88
C ILE A 68 2.78 -8.60 -2.22
N SER A 69 1.76 -8.52 -1.37
CA SER A 69 0.47 -9.16 -1.63
C SER A 69 -0.67 -8.33 -1.07
N LEU A 70 -1.84 -8.43 -1.72
CA LEU A 70 -3.09 -7.96 -1.17
C LEU A 70 -3.91 -9.19 -0.75
N CYS A 71 -4.16 -9.33 0.55
CA CYS A 71 -4.89 -10.44 1.15
C CYS A 71 -6.10 -9.87 1.88
N ASP A 72 -7.31 -10.28 1.48
CA ASP A 72 -8.57 -9.64 1.88
C ASP A 72 -8.50 -8.13 1.65
N ASP A 73 -8.44 -7.32 2.70
CA ASP A 73 -8.33 -5.87 2.70
C ASP A 73 -7.00 -5.37 3.29
N CYS A 74 -5.98 -6.21 3.28
CA CYS A 74 -4.69 -5.92 3.89
C CYS A 74 -3.57 -6.08 2.86
N ILE A 75 -2.85 -4.99 2.60
CA ILE A 75 -1.62 -5.02 1.82
C ILE A 75 -0.48 -5.45 2.75
N LYS A 76 0.17 -6.54 2.42
CA LYS A 76 1.37 -7.04 3.10
C LYS A 76 2.59 -6.71 2.25
N ILE A 77 3.59 -6.11 2.86
CA ILE A 77 4.83 -5.72 2.19
C ILE A 77 6.00 -6.19 3.02
N ASP A 78 6.87 -6.97 2.38
CA ASP A 78 8.16 -7.38 2.92
C ASP A 78 9.27 -6.70 2.12
N THR A 79 10.21 -6.14 2.85
CA THR A 79 11.40 -5.44 2.36
C THR A 79 12.63 -6.11 2.96
N GLU A 80 13.84 -5.63 2.65
CA GLU A 80 15.04 -6.20 3.25
C GLU A 80 15.11 -6.03 4.77
N SER A 81 14.67 -4.88 5.28
CA SER A 81 14.83 -4.54 6.70
C SER A 81 13.52 -4.58 7.49
N ASN A 82 12.38 -4.56 6.81
CA ASN A 82 11.08 -4.40 7.45
C ASN A 82 10.00 -5.31 6.83
N SER A 83 9.01 -5.63 7.66
CA SER A 83 7.76 -6.27 7.26
C SER A 83 6.61 -5.49 7.88
N PHE A 84 5.63 -5.11 7.07
CA PHE A 84 4.47 -4.39 7.58
C PHE A 84 3.20 -4.66 6.80
N ASN A 85 2.09 -4.42 7.49
CA ASN A 85 0.74 -4.58 7.00
C ASN A 85 0.07 -3.20 6.91
N TYR A 86 -0.65 -2.96 5.82
CA TYR A 86 -1.47 -1.78 5.63
C TYR A 86 -2.92 -2.16 5.37
N LYS A 87 -3.78 -1.82 6.32
CA LYS A 87 -5.23 -2.05 6.24
C LYS A 87 -5.87 -1.04 5.29
N LEU A 88 -6.60 -1.53 4.31
CA LEU A 88 -7.44 -0.75 3.41
C LEU A 88 -8.83 -0.57 4.01
N ASP A 89 -9.29 0.67 4.05
CA ASP A 89 -10.65 1.05 4.42
C ASP A 89 -11.38 1.52 3.15
N VAL A 90 -11.82 0.56 2.33
CA VAL A 90 -12.49 0.79 1.03
C VAL A 90 -13.71 -0.12 0.87
N ASN A 91 -14.60 0.21 -0.07
CA ASN A 91 -15.71 -0.67 -0.39
C ASN A 91 -15.28 -1.90 -1.23
N ASN A 92 -16.14 -2.92 -1.31
CA ASN A 92 -15.85 -4.18 -1.99
C ASN A 92 -15.53 -4.04 -3.49
N ASN A 93 -16.11 -3.06 -4.18
CA ASN A 93 -15.86 -2.85 -5.61
C ASN A 93 -14.43 -2.33 -5.83
N VAL A 94 -14.02 -1.33 -5.04
CA VAL A 94 -12.65 -0.81 -5.06
C VAL A 94 -11.67 -1.90 -4.64
N LEU A 95 -12.00 -2.68 -3.62
CA LEU A 95 -11.15 -3.77 -3.17
C LEU A 95 -10.92 -4.82 -4.26
N SER A 96 -11.98 -5.27 -4.93
CA SER A 96 -11.91 -6.22 -6.05
C SER A 96 -11.06 -5.68 -7.21
N PHE A 97 -11.19 -4.40 -7.52
CA PHE A 97 -10.36 -3.74 -8.51
C PHE A 97 -8.87 -3.73 -8.11
N LEU A 98 -8.56 -3.39 -6.85
CA LEU A 98 -7.18 -3.41 -6.34
C LEU A 98 -6.57 -4.81 -6.40
N HIS A 99 -7.33 -5.86 -6.06
CA HIS A 99 -6.89 -7.26 -6.22
C HIS A 99 -6.49 -7.58 -7.66
N SER A 100 -7.20 -7.01 -8.63
CA SER A 100 -6.86 -7.19 -10.05
C SER A 100 -5.63 -6.37 -10.44
N ALA A 101 -5.51 -5.12 -9.96
CA ALA A 101 -4.35 -4.27 -10.19
C ALA A 101 -3.05 -4.84 -9.62
N PHE A 102 -3.10 -5.44 -8.43
CA PHE A 102 -1.92 -6.03 -7.77
C PHE A 102 -1.30 -7.20 -8.54
N LYS A 103 -2.09 -7.88 -9.40
CA LYS A 103 -1.56 -8.95 -10.28
C LYS A 103 -0.61 -8.42 -11.36
N LEU A 104 -0.59 -7.12 -11.60
CA LEU A 104 0.29 -6.46 -12.56
C LEU A 104 1.65 -6.07 -11.96
N ILE A 105 1.84 -6.27 -10.65
CA ILE A 105 3.12 -6.02 -9.99
C ILE A 105 4.05 -7.20 -10.25
N GLU A 106 5.05 -6.97 -11.11
CA GLU A 106 6.10 -7.94 -11.41
C GLU A 106 7.34 -7.62 -10.59
N LEU A 107 7.57 -8.37 -9.50
CA LEU A 107 8.81 -8.25 -8.72
C LEU A 107 9.93 -9.07 -9.39
N PRO A 108 11.18 -8.55 -9.42
CA PRO A 108 12.32 -9.35 -9.85
C PRO A 108 12.50 -10.56 -8.93
N LYS A 109 12.74 -11.73 -9.53
CA LYS A 109 13.04 -12.98 -8.82
C LYS A 109 14.45 -13.01 -8.26
#